data_AF-A0AAP1RC87-F1
#
_entry.id   AF-A0AAP1RC87-F1
#
_cell.length_a   1.000
_cell.length_b   1.000
_cell.length_c   1.000
_cell.angle_alpha   90.00
_cell.angle_beta   90.00
_cell.angle_gamma   90.00
#
_symmetry.space_group_name_H-M   'P 1'
#
loop_
_entity.id
_entity.type
_entity.pdbx_description
1 polymer ?
#
loop_
_entity_poly.entity_id
_entity_poly.type
_entity_poly.pdbx_seq_one_letter_code
_entity_poly.pdbx_strand_id
1 'polypeptide(L)'
;SYTYGINTEATATLIDIAANSLWPSSTVGVENSDSEYSEFDHIIGNEVYQSGLFNVTLNTGSQWDTTKTSLIDTLSINSGSTVNVADSTLISDSISLTGLSALNINEDGHVATDSLTVDNSTVTISDEVSAGWAVGDAALYANNIKVTNDGILDVGNTAANALQVDTLNLTSTTDTSGNIHAGVFNIESNRFVLDADLTNDRTNDTTKSNYGYGLIAMNSDG
;
A
#
# COMPACT_ATOMS: atom_id res chain seq x y z
N SER A 1 -10.53 -40.99 -12.18
CA SER A 1 -9.64 -40.82 -11.02
C SER A 1 -8.21 -40.78 -11.52
N TYR A 2 -7.63 -39.58 -11.64
CA TYR A 2 -6.21 -39.43 -11.93
C TYR A 2 -5.44 -39.60 -10.62
N THR A 3 -4.54 -40.58 -10.58
CA THR A 3 -3.63 -40.79 -9.46
C THR A 3 -2.36 -40.00 -9.76
N TYR A 4 -2.13 -38.92 -9.02
CA TYR A 4 -0.89 -38.14 -9.12
C TYR A 4 0.32 -39.02 -8.77
N GLY A 5 1.41 -38.84 -9.52
CA GLY A 5 2.64 -39.63 -9.33
C GLY A 5 3.23 -39.42 -7.93
N ILE A 6 3.79 -40.47 -7.35
CA ILE A 6 4.49 -40.42 -6.06
C ILE A 6 5.59 -39.36 -6.16
N ASN A 7 5.57 -38.36 -5.26
CA ASN A 7 6.39 -37.14 -5.21
C ASN A 7 5.89 -35.93 -6.04
N THR A 8 4.63 -35.94 -6.49
CA THR A 8 3.96 -34.70 -6.94
C THR A 8 3.25 -34.10 -5.72
N GLU A 9 3.82 -33.04 -5.14
CA GLU A 9 3.12 -32.20 -4.16
C GLU A 9 1.88 -31.60 -4.86
N ALA A 10 0.70 -31.74 -4.26
CA ALA A 10 -0.49 -31.08 -4.76
C ALA A 10 -0.25 -29.57 -4.77
N THR A 11 -0.66 -28.86 -5.82
CA THR A 11 -0.44 -27.41 -5.96
C THR A 11 -0.97 -26.59 -4.78
N ALA A 12 -1.91 -27.14 -4.00
CA ALA A 12 -2.41 -26.55 -2.75
C ALA A 12 -1.34 -26.40 -1.63
N THR A 13 -0.21 -27.13 -1.66
CA THR A 13 0.91 -26.90 -0.73
C THR A 13 2.03 -26.02 -1.30
N LEU A 14 2.03 -25.76 -2.62
CA LEU A 14 3.01 -24.91 -3.30
C LEU A 14 2.55 -23.47 -3.52
N ILE A 15 1.25 -23.23 -3.41
CA ILE A 15 0.63 -21.96 -3.76
C ILE A 15 -0.30 -21.57 -2.61
N ASP A 16 0.15 -20.62 -1.77
CA ASP A 16 -0.72 -19.98 -0.78
C ASP A 16 -1.63 -19.00 -1.53
N ILE A 17 -2.79 -19.48 -1.97
CA ILE A 17 -3.80 -18.71 -2.70
C ILE A 17 -4.75 -18.11 -1.66
N ALA A 18 -4.25 -17.19 -0.83
CA ALA A 18 -5.12 -16.44 0.07
C ALA A 18 -6.04 -15.50 -0.74
N ALA A 19 -7.28 -15.30 -0.29
CA ALA A 19 -8.13 -14.27 -0.90
C ALA A 19 -7.41 -12.91 -0.85
N ASN A 20 -7.42 -12.17 -1.97
CA ASN A 20 -6.78 -10.85 -2.04
C ASN A 20 -7.36 -9.96 -0.93
N SER A 21 -6.51 -9.38 -0.09
CA SER A 21 -6.94 -8.58 1.06
C SER A 21 -7.59 -7.25 0.63
N LEU A 22 -7.32 -6.77 -0.59
CA LEU A 22 -8.05 -5.67 -1.22
C LEU A 22 -9.51 -6.01 -1.54
N TRP A 23 -9.79 -7.29 -1.83
CA TRP A 23 -11.14 -7.78 -2.17
C TRP A 23 -11.48 -9.03 -1.34
N PRO A 24 -11.72 -8.86 -0.03
CA PRO A 24 -11.90 -9.98 0.90
C PRO A 24 -13.14 -10.83 0.61
N SER A 25 -14.06 -10.36 -0.25
CA SER A 25 -15.22 -11.10 -0.77
C SER A 25 -14.94 -11.84 -2.08
N SER A 26 -13.68 -12.11 -2.39
CA SER A 26 -13.24 -12.89 -3.55
C SER A 26 -14.08 -14.17 -3.72
N THR A 27 -14.52 -14.46 -4.95
CA THR A 27 -15.39 -15.63 -5.22
C THR A 27 -14.55 -16.90 -5.22
N VAL A 28 -14.85 -17.76 -4.26
CA VAL A 28 -14.31 -19.13 -4.19
C VAL A 28 -15.15 -20.02 -5.08
N GLY A 29 -14.49 -20.79 -5.93
CA GLY A 29 -15.11 -21.73 -6.83
C GLY A 29 -15.76 -22.88 -6.11
N VAL A 30 -16.88 -23.30 -6.66
CA VAL A 30 -17.56 -24.54 -6.31
C VAL A 30 -17.26 -25.50 -7.44
N GLU A 31 -16.97 -26.77 -7.13
CA GLU A 31 -16.71 -27.78 -8.16
C GLU A 31 -17.77 -27.73 -9.26
N ASN A 32 -17.32 -27.54 -10.50
CA ASN A 32 -18.13 -27.78 -11.68
C ASN A 32 -17.47 -28.87 -12.54
N SER A 33 -18.29 -29.74 -13.13
CA SER A 33 -17.85 -30.81 -14.04
C SER A 33 -17.44 -30.31 -15.43
N ASP A 34 -17.57 -29.01 -15.69
CA ASP A 34 -17.31 -28.40 -16.99
C ASP A 34 -15.86 -27.88 -17.16
N SER A 35 -15.05 -27.89 -16.09
CA SER A 35 -13.63 -27.53 -16.10
C SER A 35 -12.75 -28.79 -16.06
N GLU A 36 -11.59 -28.76 -16.74
CA GLU A 36 -10.58 -29.84 -16.64
C GLU A 36 -9.86 -29.87 -15.27
N TYR A 37 -10.05 -28.83 -14.45
CA TYR A 37 -9.42 -28.66 -13.14
C TYR A 37 -10.49 -28.40 -12.07
N SER A 38 -10.27 -28.97 -10.89
CA SER A 38 -11.09 -28.69 -9.69
C SER A 38 -11.06 -27.18 -9.40
N GLU A 39 -12.25 -26.61 -9.21
CA GLU A 39 -12.50 -25.21 -8.87
C GLU A 39 -12.85 -25.04 -7.38
N PHE A 40 -13.08 -26.15 -6.66
CA PHE A 40 -13.38 -26.19 -5.23
C PHE A 40 -12.28 -25.55 -4.42
N ASP A 41 -12.66 -24.59 -3.58
CA ASP A 41 -11.71 -23.85 -2.73
C ASP A 41 -10.63 -23.10 -3.53
N HIS A 42 -10.78 -22.93 -4.85
CA HIS A 42 -9.92 -22.10 -5.68
C HIS A 42 -10.59 -20.76 -6.00
N ILE A 43 -9.82 -19.68 -6.09
CA ILE A 43 -10.37 -18.36 -6.48
C ILE A 43 -10.61 -18.34 -8.00
N ILE A 44 -11.85 -18.09 -8.45
CA ILE A 44 -12.26 -18.26 -9.86
C ILE A 44 -12.79 -16.99 -10.55
N GLY A 45 -12.64 -15.81 -9.93
CA GLY A 45 -13.07 -14.54 -10.53
C GLY A 45 -12.02 -13.95 -11.47
N ASN A 46 -12.39 -13.61 -12.72
CA ASN A 46 -11.49 -12.94 -13.69
C ASN A 46 -11.02 -11.54 -13.25
N GLU A 47 -11.71 -10.92 -12.30
CA GLU A 47 -11.35 -9.63 -11.67
C GLU A 47 -10.44 -9.83 -10.44
N VAL A 48 -10.13 -11.09 -10.09
CA VAL A 48 -9.56 -11.53 -8.81
C VAL A 48 -8.27 -12.33 -9.04
N TYR A 49 -7.48 -11.95 -10.05
CA TYR A 49 -6.08 -12.38 -10.04
C TYR A 49 -5.37 -11.52 -8.99
N GLN A 50 -5.19 -12.17 -7.85
CA GLN A 50 -4.40 -11.80 -6.68
C GLN A 50 -3.27 -10.84 -7.03
N SER A 51 -3.05 -9.82 -6.19
CA SER A 51 -1.70 -9.36 -5.88
C SER A 51 -0.78 -10.59 -5.91
N GLY A 52 0.03 -10.70 -6.97
CA GLY A 52 0.48 -11.96 -7.53
C GLY A 52 1.36 -12.79 -6.61
N LEU A 53 1.57 -14.06 -6.94
CA LEU A 53 2.30 -15.09 -6.19
C LEU A 53 3.76 -14.78 -5.76
N PHE A 54 4.25 -13.58 -6.01
CA PHE A 54 5.66 -13.23 -5.90
C PHE A 54 5.85 -12.02 -4.99
N ASN A 55 6.81 -12.18 -4.07
CA ASN A 55 7.33 -11.10 -3.26
C ASN A 55 8.47 -10.41 -4.00
N VAL A 56 8.45 -9.08 -3.99
CA VAL A 56 9.49 -8.25 -4.58
C VAL A 56 10.20 -7.49 -3.47
N THR A 57 11.52 -7.49 -3.50
CA THR A 57 12.35 -6.69 -2.58
C THR A 57 13.34 -5.88 -3.40
N LEU A 58 13.27 -4.55 -3.26
CA LEU A 58 14.30 -3.63 -3.71
C LEU A 58 15.21 -3.30 -2.52
N ASN A 59 16.52 -3.32 -2.74
CA ASN A 59 17.50 -3.03 -1.69
C ASN A 59 18.72 -2.29 -2.25
N THR A 60 19.45 -1.61 -1.38
CA THR A 60 20.74 -0.98 -1.68
C THR A 60 20.66 0.01 -2.85
N GLY A 61 19.69 0.93 -2.81
CA GLY A 61 19.50 1.94 -3.86
C GLY A 61 19.00 1.40 -5.19
N SER A 62 18.31 0.25 -5.19
CA SER A 62 17.70 -0.29 -6.40
C SER A 62 16.59 0.63 -6.91
N GLN A 63 16.39 0.64 -8.22
CA GLN A 63 15.31 1.39 -8.85
C GLN A 63 14.42 0.45 -9.67
N TRP A 64 13.11 0.63 -9.55
CA TRP A 64 12.14 -0.01 -10.43
C TRP A 64 11.17 1.02 -10.98
N ASP A 65 11.19 1.20 -12.29
CA ASP A 65 10.17 1.95 -13.02
C ASP A 65 9.15 0.93 -13.58
N THR A 66 7.90 1.00 -13.12
CA THR A 66 6.85 0.12 -13.65
C THR A 66 6.46 0.59 -15.06
N THR A 67 6.08 -0.35 -15.93
CA THR A 67 5.77 -0.04 -17.34
C THR A 67 4.37 -0.51 -17.77
N LYS A 68 3.71 -1.32 -16.94
CA LYS A 68 2.38 -1.90 -17.11
C LYS A 68 1.84 -2.29 -15.73
N THR A 69 0.65 -2.88 -15.69
CA THR A 69 0.10 -3.52 -14.49
C THR A 69 1.06 -4.58 -13.94
N SER A 70 1.45 -4.39 -12.68
CA SER A 70 2.23 -5.32 -11.88
C SER A 70 1.37 -5.84 -10.74
N LEU A 71 1.13 -7.14 -10.72
CA LEU A 71 0.41 -7.83 -9.66
C LEU A 71 1.44 -8.64 -8.86
N ILE A 72 1.69 -8.26 -7.61
CA ILE A 72 2.66 -8.91 -6.71
C ILE A 72 2.04 -9.06 -5.31
N ASP A 73 2.54 -9.93 -4.44
CA ASP A 73 1.92 -10.18 -3.13
C ASP A 73 2.42 -9.13 -2.14
N THR A 74 3.73 -9.14 -1.92
CA THR A 74 4.42 -8.20 -1.05
C THR A 74 5.49 -7.42 -1.80
N LEU A 75 5.54 -6.10 -1.58
CA LEU A 75 6.62 -5.22 -2.00
C LEU A 75 7.37 -4.66 -0.79
N SER A 76 8.69 -4.90 -0.75
CA SER A 76 9.59 -4.27 0.21
C SER A 76 10.57 -3.34 -0.50
N ILE A 77 10.57 -2.05 -0.17
CA ILE A 77 11.45 -1.02 -0.75
C ILE A 77 12.39 -0.54 0.36
N ASN A 78 13.67 -0.90 0.27
CA ASN A 78 14.63 -0.72 1.38
C ASN A 78 15.92 -0.01 0.97
N SER A 79 16.58 0.59 1.96
CA SER A 79 17.95 1.11 1.87
C SER A 79 18.17 2.07 0.69
N GLY A 80 17.36 3.12 0.63
CA GLY A 80 17.43 4.16 -0.40
C GLY A 80 16.89 3.73 -1.76
N SER A 81 16.18 2.62 -1.83
CA SER A 81 15.61 2.14 -3.10
C SER A 81 14.38 2.97 -3.50
N THR A 82 14.07 2.99 -4.78
CA THR A 82 12.98 3.77 -5.34
C THR A 82 12.10 2.92 -6.26
N VAL A 83 10.79 3.06 -6.13
CA VAL A 83 9.81 2.57 -7.11
C VAL A 83 9.09 3.76 -7.71
N ASN A 84 9.04 3.84 -9.04
CA ASN A 84 8.29 4.85 -9.76
C ASN A 84 7.13 4.20 -10.50
N VAL A 85 5.92 4.66 -10.22
CA VAL A 85 4.68 4.22 -10.86
C VAL A 85 4.15 5.38 -11.68
N ALA A 86 4.26 5.27 -12.99
CA ALA A 86 3.79 6.23 -13.99
C ALA A 86 3.18 5.47 -15.17
N ASP A 87 2.08 5.96 -15.74
CA ASP A 87 1.36 5.29 -16.84
C ASP A 87 1.14 3.77 -16.62
N SER A 88 0.98 3.36 -15.36
CA SER A 88 1.00 1.96 -14.97
C SER A 88 0.35 1.73 -13.62
N THR A 89 0.10 0.46 -13.31
CA THR A 89 -0.59 0.05 -12.09
C THR A 89 0.28 -0.89 -11.28
N LEU A 90 0.34 -0.71 -9.97
CA LEU A 90 0.97 -1.62 -9.03
C LEU A 90 -0.08 -2.08 -8.01
N ILE A 91 -0.30 -3.39 -7.92
CA ILE A 91 -1.26 -3.99 -6.99
C ILE A 91 -0.52 -4.98 -6.10
N SER A 92 -0.62 -4.80 -4.78
CA SER A 92 0.04 -5.63 -3.77
C SER A 92 -0.82 -5.82 -2.52
N ASP A 93 -0.75 -6.95 -1.82
CA ASP A 93 -1.39 -7.03 -0.49
C ASP A 93 -0.66 -6.16 0.53
N SER A 94 0.68 -6.13 0.48
CA SER A 94 1.45 -5.26 1.37
C SER A 94 2.59 -4.54 0.68
N ILE A 95 2.75 -3.26 1.01
CA ILE A 95 3.88 -2.44 0.59
C ILE A 95 4.55 -1.85 1.84
N SER A 96 5.87 -2.02 1.96
CA SER A 96 6.65 -1.48 3.07
C SER A 96 7.89 -0.73 2.56
N LEU A 97 8.08 0.48 3.07
CA LEU A 97 9.24 1.32 2.77
C LEU A 97 10.08 1.51 4.03
N THR A 98 11.38 1.23 3.95
CA THR A 98 12.33 1.50 5.03
C THR A 98 13.65 2.11 4.53
N GLY A 99 14.36 2.79 5.43
CA GLY A 99 15.75 3.18 5.20
C GLY A 99 15.92 4.22 4.09
N LEU A 100 15.18 5.32 4.17
CA LEU A 100 15.21 6.46 3.24
C LEU A 100 14.79 6.08 1.81
N SER A 101 13.86 5.14 1.68
CA SER A 101 13.35 4.68 0.39
C SER A 101 12.21 5.55 -0.12
N ALA A 102 11.85 5.38 -1.39
CA ALA A 102 10.79 6.14 -2.03
C ALA A 102 9.83 5.28 -2.87
N LEU A 103 8.53 5.60 -2.81
CA LEU A 103 7.51 5.18 -3.77
C LEU A 103 6.89 6.44 -4.37
N ASN A 104 7.14 6.67 -5.65
CA ASN A 104 6.65 7.84 -6.36
C ASN A 104 5.50 7.42 -7.28
N ILE A 105 4.32 7.99 -7.05
CA ILE A 105 3.13 7.83 -7.87
C ILE A 105 3.04 9.08 -8.74
N ASN A 106 3.57 8.96 -9.95
CA ASN A 106 3.68 10.04 -10.93
C ASN A 106 2.48 10.04 -11.88
N GLU A 107 2.54 10.81 -12.96
CA GLU A 107 1.50 10.94 -14.00
C GLU A 107 0.87 9.57 -14.33
N ASP A 108 -0.46 9.51 -14.21
CA ASP A 108 -1.32 8.34 -14.48
C ASP A 108 -0.89 7.02 -13.79
N GLY A 109 -0.13 7.13 -12.70
CA GLY A 109 0.23 6.02 -11.84
C GLY A 109 -0.90 5.63 -10.90
N HIS A 110 -1.11 4.32 -10.73
CA HIS A 110 -2.08 3.76 -9.79
C HIS A 110 -1.42 2.74 -8.87
N VAL A 111 -1.60 2.90 -7.57
CA VAL A 111 -1.16 1.93 -6.57
C VAL A 111 -2.36 1.49 -5.72
N ALA A 112 -2.57 0.19 -5.61
CA ALA A 112 -3.56 -0.38 -4.71
C ALA A 112 -2.88 -1.38 -3.76
N THR A 113 -3.09 -1.22 -2.46
CA THR A 113 -2.62 -2.20 -1.48
C THR A 113 -3.49 -2.34 -0.25
N ASP A 114 -3.55 -3.51 0.40
CA ASP A 114 -4.29 -3.59 1.67
C ASP A 114 -3.55 -2.85 2.78
N SER A 115 -2.23 -2.99 2.83
CA SER A 115 -1.40 -2.36 3.86
C SER A 115 -0.19 -1.64 3.30
N LEU A 116 -0.06 -0.35 3.61
CA LEU A 116 1.10 0.46 3.30
C LEU A 116 1.79 0.92 4.59
N THR A 117 3.07 0.57 4.76
CA THR A 117 3.91 1.10 5.84
C THR A 117 5.00 2.00 5.28
N VAL A 118 5.07 3.22 5.80
CA VAL A 118 6.09 4.22 5.47
C VAL A 118 6.92 4.48 6.73
N ASP A 119 8.10 3.88 6.81
CA ASP A 119 9.03 3.99 7.94
C ASP A 119 10.32 4.68 7.49
N ASN A 120 10.59 5.89 8.01
CA ASN A 120 11.77 6.68 7.67
C ASN A 120 12.02 6.74 6.15
N SER A 121 10.94 6.96 5.39
CA SER A 121 10.87 6.84 3.93
C SER A 121 9.76 7.74 3.41
N THR A 122 9.64 7.89 2.09
CA THR A 122 8.67 8.81 1.48
C THR A 122 7.78 8.10 0.47
N VAL A 123 6.48 8.35 0.55
CA VAL A 123 5.53 8.08 -0.53
C VAL A 123 5.05 9.41 -1.06
N THR A 124 5.16 9.64 -2.37
CA THR A 124 4.73 10.89 -3.00
C THR A 124 3.65 10.60 -4.04
N ILE A 125 2.52 11.30 -3.93
CA ILE A 125 1.49 11.38 -4.96
C ILE A 125 1.67 12.71 -5.68
N SER A 126 2.11 12.66 -6.93
CA SER A 126 2.37 13.86 -7.75
C SER A 126 1.10 14.69 -7.99
N ASP A 127 1.26 15.97 -8.31
CA ASP A 127 0.16 16.87 -8.68
C ASP A 127 -0.47 16.54 -10.05
N GLU A 128 0.31 15.90 -10.93
CA GLU A 128 -0.06 15.53 -12.30
C GLU A 128 -0.76 14.16 -12.46
N VAL A 129 -1.19 13.51 -11.37
CA VAL A 129 -1.88 12.21 -11.50
C VAL A 129 -3.32 12.41 -12.01
N SER A 130 -3.68 11.87 -13.20
CA SER A 130 -5.07 11.87 -13.70
C SER A 130 -5.96 10.82 -13.04
N ALA A 131 -5.39 9.91 -12.25
CA ALA A 131 -6.12 9.09 -11.29
C ALA A 131 -6.69 9.99 -10.17
N GLY A 132 -7.95 9.78 -9.82
CA GLY A 132 -8.63 10.46 -8.72
C GLY A 132 -9.83 11.30 -9.15
N TRP A 133 -10.16 11.30 -10.44
CA TRP A 133 -11.27 12.07 -11.02
C TRP A 133 -12.61 11.33 -10.93
N ALA A 134 -12.59 10.01 -10.76
CA ALA A 134 -13.75 9.15 -10.51
C ALA A 134 -13.64 8.40 -9.18
N VAL A 135 -14.79 8.07 -8.58
CA VAL A 135 -14.87 7.22 -7.38
C VAL A 135 -14.38 5.81 -7.74
N GLY A 136 -13.35 5.32 -7.03
CA GLY A 136 -12.75 4.01 -7.26
C GLY A 136 -11.54 4.02 -8.18
N ASP A 137 -11.03 5.21 -8.54
CA ASP A 137 -9.88 5.39 -9.43
C ASP A 137 -8.78 6.21 -8.74
N ALA A 138 -8.42 5.85 -7.51
CA ALA A 138 -7.41 6.60 -6.75
C ALA A 138 -6.01 6.44 -7.32
N ALA A 139 -5.16 7.46 -7.14
CA ALA A 139 -3.73 7.33 -7.39
C ALA A 139 -3.11 6.35 -6.37
N LEU A 140 -3.52 6.48 -5.11
CA LEU A 140 -3.22 5.53 -4.04
C LEU A 140 -4.51 5.09 -3.36
N TYR A 141 -4.80 3.79 -3.45
CA TYR A 141 -5.79 3.12 -2.61
C TYR A 141 -5.05 2.27 -1.58
N ALA A 142 -5.41 2.41 -0.29
CA ALA A 142 -5.10 1.38 0.67
C ALA A 142 -6.09 1.25 1.82
N ASN A 143 -6.39 0.04 2.27
CA ASN A 143 -7.26 -0.11 3.45
C ASN A 143 -6.58 0.50 4.68
N ASN A 144 -5.28 0.20 4.87
CA ASN A 144 -4.52 0.65 6.02
C ASN A 144 -3.22 1.32 5.59
N ILE A 145 -3.03 2.57 6.02
CA ILE A 145 -1.73 3.25 5.92
C ILE A 145 -1.17 3.47 7.32
N LYS A 146 0.12 3.17 7.50
CA LYS A 146 0.89 3.55 8.67
C LYS A 146 2.08 4.40 8.25
N VAL A 147 2.18 5.60 8.78
CA VAL A 147 3.33 6.49 8.60
C VAL A 147 4.03 6.66 9.94
N THR A 148 5.35 6.42 9.98
CA THR A 148 6.09 6.34 11.25
C THR A 148 7.54 6.74 11.10
N ASN A 149 8.18 7.11 12.22
CA ASN A 149 9.64 7.20 12.34
C ASN A 149 10.26 8.08 11.24
N ASP A 150 9.83 9.35 11.16
CA ASP A 150 10.19 10.31 10.11
C ASP A 150 9.71 9.95 8.69
N GLY A 151 8.85 8.95 8.56
CA GLY A 151 8.17 8.64 7.30
C GLY A 151 7.23 9.76 6.87
N ILE A 152 7.07 9.92 5.56
CA ILE A 152 6.23 10.97 4.96
C ILE A 152 5.29 10.33 3.93
N LEU A 153 3.98 10.49 4.15
CA LEU A 153 2.99 10.36 3.08
C LEU A 153 2.69 11.76 2.56
N ASP A 154 3.11 12.00 1.33
CA ASP A 154 3.07 13.30 0.67
C ASP A 154 2.02 13.30 -0.45
N VAL A 155 0.98 14.10 -0.28
CA VAL A 155 -0.14 14.24 -1.20
C VAL A 155 -0.09 15.61 -1.85
N GLY A 156 0.73 15.73 -2.89
CA GLY A 156 0.84 16.92 -3.72
C GLY A 156 -0.34 17.10 -4.69
N ASN A 157 -1.24 16.12 -4.77
CA ASN A 157 -2.39 16.14 -5.67
C ASN A 157 -3.62 16.86 -5.07
N THR A 158 -4.33 17.63 -5.90
CA THR A 158 -5.57 18.35 -5.53
C THR A 158 -6.86 17.62 -5.90
N ALA A 159 -6.77 16.49 -6.61
CA ALA A 159 -7.93 15.70 -7.01
C ALA A 159 -8.59 15.09 -5.78
N ALA A 160 -9.94 15.11 -5.79
CA ALA A 160 -10.74 14.70 -4.64
C ALA A 160 -10.53 13.25 -4.20
N ASN A 161 -10.08 12.37 -5.12
CA ASN A 161 -9.87 10.95 -4.82
C ASN A 161 -8.40 10.52 -5.03
N ALA A 162 -7.43 11.45 -5.00
CA ALA A 162 -6.03 11.10 -5.20
C ALA A 162 -5.53 10.06 -4.17
N LEU A 163 -5.98 10.18 -2.93
CA LEU A 163 -5.77 9.22 -1.86
C LEU A 163 -7.12 8.68 -1.38
N GLN A 164 -7.29 7.36 -1.41
CA GLN A 164 -8.38 6.66 -0.76
C GLN A 164 -7.80 5.73 0.29
N VAL A 165 -8.21 5.91 1.54
CA VAL A 165 -7.75 5.10 2.65
C VAL A 165 -8.85 4.90 3.68
N ASP A 166 -8.99 3.71 4.23
CA ASP A 166 -9.97 3.48 5.31
C ASP A 166 -9.41 3.96 6.64
N THR A 167 -8.16 3.58 6.96
CA THR A 167 -7.48 4.01 8.19
C THR A 167 -6.08 4.55 7.90
N LEU A 168 -5.84 5.81 8.30
CA LEU A 168 -4.53 6.44 8.29
C LEU A 168 -3.99 6.53 9.73
N ASN A 169 -2.93 5.79 10.02
CA ASN A 169 -2.28 5.76 11.32
C ASN A 169 -0.97 6.54 11.28
N LEU A 170 -0.92 7.65 12.02
CA LEU A 170 0.32 8.41 12.23
C LEU A 170 0.93 7.99 13.56
N THR A 171 2.03 7.26 13.52
CA THR A 171 2.73 6.80 14.72
C THR A 171 4.09 7.45 14.85
N SER A 172 4.65 7.38 16.05
CA SER A 172 5.88 8.08 16.36
C SER A 172 6.74 7.32 17.36
N THR A 173 8.05 7.41 17.19
CA THR A 173 9.03 6.89 18.14
C THR A 173 9.68 8.05 18.89
N THR A 174 10.27 7.76 20.04
CA THR A 174 11.09 8.73 20.76
C THR A 174 12.47 8.12 20.92
N ASP A 175 13.49 8.79 20.42
CA ASP A 175 14.87 8.29 20.52
C ASP A 175 15.41 8.41 21.95
N THR A 176 16.63 7.91 22.17
CA THR A 176 17.31 7.99 23.46
C THR A 176 17.69 9.41 23.88
N SER A 177 17.67 10.36 22.95
CA SER A 177 17.93 11.78 23.19
C SER A 177 16.64 12.55 23.51
N GLY A 178 15.48 11.89 23.45
CA GLY A 178 14.17 12.51 23.67
C GLY A 178 13.57 13.18 22.43
N ASN A 179 14.18 13.02 21.24
CA ASN A 179 13.62 13.52 20.00
C ASN A 179 12.45 12.65 19.55
N ILE A 180 11.40 13.29 19.07
CA ILE A 180 10.21 12.63 18.54
C ILE A 180 10.39 12.45 17.03
N HIS A 181 10.30 11.21 16.57
CA HIS A 181 10.32 10.84 15.15
C HIS A 181 8.91 10.45 14.73
N ALA A 182 8.14 11.44 14.27
CA ALA A 182 6.74 11.24 13.92
C ALA A 182 6.57 10.92 12.43
N GLY A 183 5.59 10.08 12.12
CA GLY A 183 5.06 10.02 10.76
C GLY A 183 4.38 11.34 10.40
N VAL A 184 4.53 11.75 9.15
CA VAL A 184 4.01 12.99 8.61
C VAL A 184 3.00 12.69 7.50
N PHE A 185 1.80 13.23 7.66
CA PHE A 185 0.86 13.37 6.54
C PHE A 185 0.98 14.79 6.00
N ASN A 186 1.56 14.93 4.80
CA ASN A 186 1.74 16.19 4.12
C ASN A 186 0.72 16.32 2.99
N ILE A 187 -0.03 17.42 2.98
CA ILE A 187 -1.01 17.71 1.93
C ILE A 187 -0.61 18.91 1.06
N GLU A 188 0.61 19.41 1.22
CA GLU A 188 1.17 20.56 0.48
C GLU A 188 0.29 21.83 0.46
N SER A 189 -0.67 21.97 1.38
CA SER A 189 -1.71 23.03 1.41
C SER A 189 -2.75 22.94 0.30
N ASN A 190 -2.86 21.78 -0.32
CA ASN A 190 -3.93 21.47 -1.22
C ASN A 190 -5.27 21.48 -0.47
N ARG A 191 -6.34 21.81 -1.20
CA ARG A 191 -7.70 21.57 -0.71
C ARG A 191 -7.94 20.06 -0.71
N PHE A 192 -7.55 19.41 0.38
CA PHE A 192 -7.67 17.98 0.56
C PHE A 192 -8.77 17.65 1.56
N VAL A 193 -9.62 16.69 1.23
CA VAL A 193 -10.60 16.12 2.15
C VAL A 193 -10.16 14.70 2.45
N LEU A 194 -9.80 14.44 3.71
CA LEU A 194 -9.56 13.10 4.18
C LEU A 194 -10.89 12.48 4.63
N ASP A 195 -11.36 11.49 3.90
CA ASP A 195 -12.52 10.65 4.27
C ASP A 195 -12.00 9.29 4.75
N ALA A 196 -11.42 9.29 5.97
CA ALA A 196 -10.77 8.13 6.57
C ALA A 196 -10.77 8.24 8.09
N ASP A 197 -10.61 7.09 8.77
CA ASP A 197 -10.27 7.07 10.18
C ASP A 197 -8.80 7.50 10.37
N LEU A 198 -8.60 8.68 10.96
CA LEU A 198 -7.27 9.20 11.30
C LEU A 198 -6.94 8.91 12.76
N THR A 199 -5.87 8.16 12.99
CA THR A 199 -5.36 7.89 14.35
C THR A 199 -3.97 8.47 14.56
N ASN A 200 -3.69 8.80 15.83
CA ASN A 200 -2.41 9.33 16.28
C ASN A 200 -2.05 8.69 17.62
N ASP A 201 -0.82 8.19 17.74
CA ASP A 201 -0.36 7.50 18.96
C ASP A 201 0.10 8.43 20.10
N ARG A 202 0.06 9.75 19.88
CA ARG A 202 0.43 10.80 20.84
C ARG A 202 -0.80 11.56 21.35
N THR A 203 -0.67 12.07 22.57
CA THR A 203 -1.70 12.89 23.22
C THR A 203 -1.15 14.26 23.62
N ASN A 204 -2.01 15.27 23.60
CA ASN A 204 -1.67 16.60 24.12
C ASN A 204 -1.73 16.68 25.67
N ASP A 205 -2.13 15.61 26.35
CA ASP A 205 -2.14 15.52 27.81
C ASP A 205 -0.70 15.35 28.33
N THR A 206 -0.15 16.44 28.87
CA THR A 206 1.22 16.51 29.42
C THR A 206 1.48 15.56 30.58
N THR A 207 0.44 14.94 31.15
CA THR A 207 0.57 13.98 32.25
C THR A 207 0.76 12.53 31.78
N LYS A 208 0.54 12.26 30.48
CA LYS A 208 0.63 10.92 29.90
C LYS A 208 2.04 10.63 29.41
N SER A 209 2.42 9.35 29.47
CA SER A 209 3.73 8.89 28.99
C SER A 209 3.90 9.03 27.47
N ASN A 210 2.80 9.07 26.71
CA ASN A 210 2.79 9.34 25.27
C ASN A 210 2.44 10.80 24.95
N TYR A 211 2.75 11.74 25.85
CA TYR A 211 2.65 13.16 25.53
C TYR A 211 3.48 13.50 24.29
N GLY A 212 2.86 14.21 23.35
CA GLY A 212 3.50 14.68 22.13
C GLY A 212 2.48 15.07 21.07
N TYR A 213 2.93 15.15 19.83
CA TYR A 213 2.14 15.53 18.67
C TYR A 213 2.52 14.63 17.50
N GLY A 214 1.55 14.23 16.69
CA GLY A 214 1.85 13.84 15.30
C GLY A 214 1.62 15.02 14.39
N LEU A 215 2.22 14.96 13.20
CA LEU A 215 2.31 16.10 12.31
C LEU A 215 1.36 15.92 11.13
N ILE A 216 0.42 16.85 11.00
CA ILE A 216 -0.28 17.12 9.73
C ILE A 216 0.32 18.42 9.22
N ALA A 217 1.03 18.34 8.09
CA ALA A 217 1.69 19.50 7.50
C ALA A 217 0.73 20.19 6.51
N MET A 218 0.46 21.47 6.76
CA MET A 218 -0.31 22.37 5.91
C MET A 218 0.54 23.64 5.73
N ASN A 219 0.83 24.08 4.50
CA ASN A 219 1.45 25.39 4.31
C ASN A 219 0.35 26.48 4.29
N SER A 220 0.76 27.72 4.58
CA SER A 220 -0.14 28.81 4.95
C SER A 220 -0.64 29.67 3.78
N ASP A 221 -0.41 29.25 2.54
CA ASP A 221 -0.81 29.97 1.31
C ASP A 221 -2.14 29.47 0.71
N GLY A 222 -2.84 28.54 1.39
CA GLY A 222 -4.20 28.10 1.09
C GLY A 222 -5.29 28.85 1.84
#